data_AF-A0A2E3IDX0-F1
#
_entry.id   AF-A0A2E3IDX0-F1
#
_cell.length_a   1.000
_cell.length_b   1.000
_cell.length_c   1.000
_cell.angle_alpha   90.00
_cell.angle_beta   90.00
_cell.angle_gamma   90.00
#
_symmetry.space_group_name_H-M   'P 1'
#
loop_
_entity.id
_entity.type
_entity.pdbx_description
1 polymer ?
#
loop_
_entity_poly.entity_id
_entity_poly.type
_entity_poly.pdbx_seq_one_letter_code
_entity_poly.pdbx_strand_id
1 'polypeptide(L)'
;MPSPRPLLLVAGFLGAGKTSLIRSLLAQFQRRGIKADVILNDIANANIDAASINSDHAASISPLAASCACCESLEELVSLCRTAAEGKG
;
A
#
# COMPACT_ATOMS: atom_id res chain seq x y z
N MET A 1 -16.56 18.56 -0.07
CA MET A 1 -15.14 18.16 0.11
C MET A 1 -15.14 16.68 0.45
N PRO A 2 -14.36 15.83 -0.24
CA PRO A 2 -14.25 14.43 0.18
C PRO A 2 -13.76 14.37 1.63
N SER A 3 -14.34 13.48 2.43
CA SER A 3 -13.88 13.24 3.79
C SER A 3 -12.44 12.73 3.77
N PRO A 4 -11.53 13.25 4.63
CA PRO A 4 -10.16 12.78 4.67
C PRO A 4 -10.11 11.28 4.92
N ARG A 5 -9.42 10.54 4.05
CA ARG A 5 -9.17 9.11 4.22
C ARG A 5 -8.01 8.91 5.20
N PRO A 6 -8.14 8.02 6.21
CA PRO A 6 -7.05 7.72 7.13
C PRO A 6 -5.83 7.16 6.38
N LEU A 7 -4.64 7.65 6.71
CA LEU A 7 -3.37 7.14 6.20
C LEU A 7 -2.66 6.35 7.31
N LEU A 8 -2.29 5.10 7.02
CA LEU A 8 -1.47 4.27 7.90
C LEU A 8 -0.10 4.04 7.25
N LEU A 9 0.96 4.55 7.87
CA LEU A 9 2.34 4.29 7.45
C LEU A 9 2.92 3.13 8.29
N VAL A 10 3.30 2.05 7.62
CA VAL A 10 4.00 0.91 8.25
C VAL A 10 5.48 0.98 7.87
N ALA A 11 6.32 1.38 8.83
CA ALA A 11 7.77 1.51 8.66
C ALA A 11 8.55 0.62 9.64
N GLY A 12 9.78 0.25 9.29
CA GLY A 12 10.64 -0.61 10.10
C GLY A 12 11.73 -1.31 9.28
N PHE A 13 12.71 -1.88 9.97
CA PHE A 13 13.87 -2.56 9.37
C PHE A 13 13.48 -3.75 8.47
N LEU A 14 14.42 -4.19 7.61
CA LEU A 14 14.26 -5.41 6.82
C LEU A 14 14.06 -6.61 7.78
N GLY A 15 13.10 -7.48 7.47
CA GLY A 15 12.77 -8.62 8.34
C GLY A 15 11.91 -8.31 9.56
N ALA A 16 11.53 -7.05 9.83
CA ALA A 16 10.66 -6.69 10.97
C ALA A 16 9.20 -7.18 10.86
N GLY A 17 8.85 -7.96 9.84
CA GLY A 17 7.50 -8.51 9.67
C GLY A 17 6.45 -7.56 9.10
N LYS A 18 6.85 -6.42 8.49
CA LYS A 18 5.94 -5.41 7.93
C LYS A 18 4.89 -5.99 6.97
N THR A 19 5.30 -6.80 5.99
CA THR A 19 4.39 -7.42 5.01
C THR A 19 3.44 -8.42 5.68
N SER A 20 3.88 -9.13 6.71
CA SER A 20 3.03 -10.03 7.51
C SER A 20 1.96 -9.26 8.28
N LEU A 21 2.33 -8.11 8.86
CA LEU A 21 1.39 -7.22 9.54
C LEU A 21 0.33 -6.68 8.56
N ILE A 22 0.75 -6.19 7.39
CA ILE A 22 -0.16 -5.66 6.36
C ILE A 22 -1.19 -6.72 5.95
N ARG A 23 -0.74 -7.97 5.70
CA ARG A 23 -1.65 -9.08 5.35
C ARG A 23 -2.68 -9.39 6.44
N SER A 24 -2.24 -9.41 7.70
CA SER A 24 -3.13 -9.64 8.85
C SER A 24 -4.15 -8.51 9.00
N LEU A 25 -3.74 -7.25 8.80
CA LEU A 25 -4.62 -6.09 8.86
C LEU A 25 -5.67 -6.11 7.75
N LEU A 26 -5.29 -6.42 6.50
CA LEU A 26 -6.22 -6.50 5.37
C LEU A 26 -7.28 -7.60 5.60
N ALA A 27 -6.88 -8.76 6.13
CA ALA A 27 -7.83 -9.80 6.51
C ALA A 27 -8.80 -9.34 7.62
N GLN A 28 -8.33 -8.52 8.58
CA GLN A 28 -9.19 -7.94 9.61
C GLN A 28 -10.14 -6.87 9.05
N PHE A 29 -9.66 -6.04 8.13
CA PHE A 29 -10.46 -5.01 7.46
C PHE A 29 -11.56 -5.62 6.62
N GLN A 30 -11.26 -6.67 5.85
CA GLN A 30 -12.24 -7.42 5.07
C GLN A 30 -13.37 -7.98 5.94
N ARG A 31 -13.06 -8.56 7.11
CA ARG A 31 -14.09 -9.02 8.08
C ARG A 31 -14.98 -7.89 8.63
N ARG A 32 -14.50 -6.64 8.58
CA ARG A 32 -15.23 -5.45 9.01
C ARG A 32 -15.89 -4.69 7.85
N GLY A 33 -15.82 -5.22 6.63
CA GLY A 33 -16.33 -4.55 5.42
C GLY A 33 -15.52 -3.32 5.01
N ILE A 34 -14.29 -3.18 5.51
CA ILE A 34 -13.38 -2.09 5.17
C ILE A 34 -12.49 -2.57 4.02
N LYS A 35 -12.45 -1.81 2.92
CA LYS A 35 -11.46 -2.00 1.85
C LYS A 35 -10.44 -0.87 1.92
N ALA A 36 -9.16 -1.23 1.87
CA ALA A 36 -8.05 -0.28 1.92
C ALA A 36 -7.25 -0.31 0.62
N ASP A 37 -6.80 0.87 0.18
CA ASP A 37 -5.78 1.01 -0.85
C ASP A 37 -4.39 0.77 -0.23
N VAL A 38 -3.57 -0.06 -0.87
CA VAL A 38 -2.28 -0.50 -0.34
C VAL A 38 -1.17 -0.05 -1.28
N ILE A 39 -0.25 0.77 -0.77
CA ILE A 39 0.96 1.19 -1.50
C ILE A 39 2.16 0.43 -0.90
N LEU A 40 2.86 -0.34 -1.72
CA LEU A 40 4.01 -1.15 -1.27
C LEU A 40 5.31 -0.56 -1.81
N ASN A 41 6.16 -0.08 -0.90
CA ASN A 41 7.51 0.40 -1.22
C ASN A 41 8.55 -0.67 -0.89
N ASP A 42 8.92 -1.50 -1.86
CA ASP A 42 10.05 -2.43 -1.76
C ASP A 42 10.87 -2.40 -3.06
N ILE A 43 12.11 -1.95 -2.95
CA ILE A 43 13.09 -1.77 -4.05
C ILE A 43 13.39 -3.10 -4.77
N ALA A 44 13.27 -4.24 -4.09
CA ALA A 44 13.61 -5.56 -4.65
C ALA A 44 12.39 -6.46 -4.88
N ASN A 45 11.35 -6.34 -4.04
CA ASN A 45 10.28 -7.35 -3.99
C ASN A 45 8.86 -6.79 -4.08
N ALA A 46 8.64 -5.51 -4.42
CA ALA A 46 7.29 -4.92 -4.38
C ALA A 46 6.24 -5.73 -5.17
N ASN A 47 6.61 -6.29 -6.33
CA ASN A 47 5.72 -7.14 -7.12
C ASN A 47 5.47 -8.52 -6.49
N ILE A 48 6.46 -9.09 -5.80
CA ILE A 48 6.35 -10.40 -5.12
C ILE A 48 5.48 -10.24 -3.86
N ASP A 49 5.70 -9.16 -3.11
CA ASP A 49 4.91 -8.82 -1.92
C ASP A 49 3.46 -8.48 -2.30
N ALA A 50 3.25 -7.76 -3.41
CA ALA A 50 1.92 -7.50 -3.96
C ALA A 50 1.19 -8.81 -4.33
N ALA A 51 1.88 -9.75 -4.99
CA ALA A 51 1.31 -11.06 -5.34
C ALA A 51 0.99 -11.94 -4.13
N SER A 52 1.66 -11.70 -2.99
CA SER A 52 1.43 -12.46 -1.76
C SER A 52 0.25 -11.93 -0.94
N ILE A 53 -0.24 -10.72 -1.24
CA ILE A 53 -1.46 -10.18 -0.65
C ILE A 53 -2.66 -10.65 -1.48
N ASN A 54 -3.68 -11.21 -0.82
CA ASN A 54 -4.91 -11.56 -1.51
C ASN A 54 -5.62 -10.26 -1.97
N SER A 55 -5.73 -10.08 -3.29
CA SER A 55 -6.39 -8.92 -3.92
C SER A 55 -7.84 -8.74 -3.45
N ASP A 56 -8.52 -9.81 -3.07
CA ASP A 56 -9.91 -9.75 -2.57
C ASP A 56 -10.04 -9.00 -1.23
N HIS A 57 -8.93 -8.84 -0.51
CA HIS A 57 -8.90 -8.17 0.80
C HIS A 57 -8.48 -6.69 0.72
N ALA A 58 -8.13 -6.19 -0.47
CA ALA A 58 -7.75 -4.80 -0.71
C ALA A 58 -8.73 -4.14 -1.71
N ALA A 59 -8.77 -2.80 -1.71
CA ALA A 59 -9.39 -2.05 -2.82
C ALA A 59 -8.42 -2.04 -4.02
N SER A 60 -7.18 -1.67 -3.75
CA SER A 60 -6.10 -1.65 -4.74
C SER A 60 -4.77 -2.02 -4.08
N ILE A 61 -3.85 -2.56 -4.87
CA ILE A 61 -2.47 -2.83 -4.47
C ILE A 61 -1.57 -2.21 -5.53
N SER A 62 -0.83 -1.17 -5.16
CA SER A 62 0.05 -0.43 -6.06
C SER A 62 1.51 -0.55 -5.58
N PRO A 63 2.39 -1.19 -6.37
CA PRO A 63 3.81 -1.15 -6.09
C PRO A 63 4.34 0.26 -6.36
N LEU A 64 5.15 0.79 -5.45
CA LEU A 64 5.94 2.00 -5.68
C LEU A 64 7.26 1.57 -6.32
N ALA A 65 7.42 1.84 -7.61
CA ALA A 65 8.62 1.45 -8.34
C ALA A 65 9.74 2.45 -8.09
N ALA A 66 10.61 2.17 -7.12
CA ALA A 66 11.80 2.98 -6.90
C ALA A 66 12.81 2.75 -8.05
N SER A 67 12.71 3.55 -9.12
CA SER A 67 13.87 3.81 -9.98
C SER A 67 14.95 4.51 -9.13
N CYS A 68 16.22 4.25 -9.44
CA CYS A 68 17.39 4.54 -8.58
C CYS A 68 17.69 6.03 -8.29
N ALA A 69 16.78 6.97 -8.57
CA ALA A 69 16.95 8.39 -8.29
C ALA A 69 15.99 8.83 -7.17
N CYS A 70 16.55 9.23 -6.02
CA CYS A 70 15.81 9.56 -4.79
C CYS A 70 14.77 10.71 -4.89
N CYS A 71 14.60 11.31 -6.07
CA CYS A 71 13.59 12.35 -6.35
C CYS A 71 12.31 11.80 -7.03
N GLU A 72 12.38 10.73 -7.83
CA GLU A 72 11.23 10.23 -8.61
C GLU A 72 10.20 9.50 -7.71
N SER A 73 10.66 8.85 -6.65
CA SER A 73 9.80 8.10 -5.73
C SER A 73 8.82 8.96 -4.91
N LEU A 74 9.14 10.24 -4.67
CA LEU A 74 8.26 11.14 -3.92
C LEU A 74 7.06 11.60 -4.77
N GLU A 75 7.31 11.97 -6.03
CA GLU A 75 6.25 12.38 -6.95
C GLU A 75 5.30 11.20 -7.24
N GLU A 76 5.85 10.01 -7.43
CA GLU A 76 5.06 8.79 -7.62
C GLU A 76 4.23 8.45 -6.37
N LEU A 77 4.82 8.52 -5.18
CA LEU A 77 4.08 8.32 -3.91
C LEU A 77 2.94 9.32 -3.75
N VAL A 78 3.19 10.60 -4.04
CA VAL A 78 2.16 11.65 -3.97
C VAL A 78 1.05 11.38 -4.99
N SER A 79 1.39 10.92 -6.19
CA SER A 79 0.43 10.55 -7.24
C SER A 79 -0.46 9.37 -6.83
N LEU A 80 0.15 8.31 -6.26
CA LEU A 80 -0.59 7.15 -5.75
C LEU A 80 -1.52 7.54 -4.59
N CYS A 81 -1.04 8.38 -3.66
CA CYS A 81 -1.87 8.90 -2.57
C CYS A 81 -3.07 9.72 -3.07
N ARG A 82 -2.92 10.52 -4.14
CA ARG A 82 -4.05 11.25 -4.75
C ARG A 82 -5.04 10.28 -5.38
N THR A 83 -4.57 9.29 -6.12
CA THR A 83 -5.42 8.25 -6.72
C THR A 83 -6.21 7.47 -5.67
N ALA A 84 -5.55 7.07 -4.58
CA ALA A 84 -6.18 6.42 -3.44
C ALA A 84 -7.18 7.35 -2.72
N ALA A 85 -6.96 8.66 -2.68
CA ALA A 85 -7.92 9.60 -2.12
C ALA A 85 -9.19 9.76 -2.97
N GLU A 86 -9.12 9.52 -4.28
CA GLU A 86 -10.25 9.59 -5.21
C GLU A 86 -11.15 8.34 -5.19
N GLY A 87 -10.66 7.20 -4.69
CA GLY A 87 -11.45 5.98 -4.56
C GLY A 87 -11.78 5.27 -5.86
N LYS A 88 -10.89 5.36 -6.84
CA LYS A 88 -10.96 4.64 -8.11
C LYS A 88 -10.28 3.26 -8.08
N GLY A 89 -10.11 2.69 -6.87
CA GLY A 89 -9.56 1.35 -6.63
C GLY A 89 -10.66 0.32 -6.47
#